data_AF-A0A955KPF2-F1
#
_entry.id   AF-A0A955KPF2-F1
#
_cell.length_a   1.000
_cell.length_b   1.000
_cell.length_c   1.000
_cell.angle_alpha   90.00
_cell.angle_beta   90.00
_cell.angle_gamma   90.00
#
_symmetry.space_group_name_H-M   'P 1'
#
loop_
_entity.id
_entity.type
_entity.pdbx_description
1 polymer ?
#
loop_
_entity_poly.entity_id
_entity_poly.type
_entity_poly.pdbx_seq_one_letter_code
_entity_poly.pdbx_strand_id
1 'polypeptide(L)' 'MQQPLLSVVINTKNSEAFLDKALKSVTFADEIVVVDMHSTDTTQKIAKS' A
#
# COMPACT_ATOMS: atom_id res chain seq x y z
N MET A 1 -12.35 26.72 -0.68
CA MET A 1 -11.57 26.09 -1.78
C MET A 1 -11.66 24.59 -1.59
N GLN A 2 -11.89 23.82 -2.65
CA GLN A 2 -11.83 22.35 -2.55
C GLN A 2 -10.37 21.91 -2.46
N GLN A 3 -10.06 21.00 -1.54
CA GLN A 3 -8.73 20.38 -1.49
C GLN A 3 -8.63 19.33 -2.61
N PRO A 4 -7.48 19.23 -3.30
CA PRO A 4 -7.25 18.18 -4.29
C PRO A 4 -7.19 16.82 -3.59
N LEU A 5 -7.71 15.79 -4.25
CA LEU A 5 -7.58 14.40 -3.78
C LEU A 5 -6.15 13.90 -4.01
N LEU A 6 -5.69 13.04 -3.10
CA LEU A 6 -4.38 12.40 -3.14
C LEU A 6 -4.50 10.88 -3.24
N SER A 7 -3.96 10.31 -4.32
CA SER A 7 -3.76 8.87 -4.48
C SER A 7 -2.31 8.49 -4.23
N VAL A 8 -2.09 7.41 -3.48
CA VAL A 8 -0.77 6.81 -3.27
C VAL A 8 -0.74 5.42 -3.89
N VAL A 9 0.27 5.18 -4.74
CA VAL A 9 0.50 3.86 -5.35
C VAL A 9 1.72 3.22 -4.70
N ILE A 10 1.56 1.98 -4.22
CA ILE A 10 2.62 1.20 -3.59
C ILE A 10 2.86 -0.05 -4.44
N ASN A 11 3.99 -0.10 -5.13
CA ASN A 11 4.47 -1.32 -5.78
C ASN A 11 5.16 -2.22 -4.75
N THR A 12 4.78 -3.50 -4.70
CA THR A 12 5.33 -4.45 -3.72
C THR A 12 5.87 -5.70 -4.39
N LYS A 13 6.95 -6.26 -3.84
CA LYS A 13 7.43 -7.60 -4.17
C LYS A 13 8.13 -8.19 -2.95
N ASN A 14 7.60 -9.28 -2.41
CA ASN A 14 8.10 -9.95 -1.21
C ASN A 14 8.40 -8.97 -0.05
N SER A 15 7.43 -8.11 0.26
CA SER A 15 7.57 -6.97 1.18
C SER A 15 6.85 -7.20 2.51
N GLU A 16 6.64 -8.44 2.95
CA GLU A 16 5.90 -8.75 4.17
C GLU A 16 6.44 -8.07 5.44
N ALA A 17 7.76 -7.83 5.50
CA ALA A 17 8.40 -7.17 6.64
C ALA A 17 8.13 -5.65 6.72
N PHE A 18 7.69 -5.02 5.62
CA PHE A 18 7.62 -3.56 5.50
C PHE A 18 6.24 -3.04 5.09
N LEU A 19 5.42 -3.85 4.42
CA LEU A 19 4.16 -3.38 3.84
C LEU A 19 3.21 -2.78 4.88
N ASP A 20 3.07 -3.38 6.06
CA ASP A 20 2.25 -2.85 7.15
C ASP A 20 2.70 -1.44 7.59
N LYS A 21 4.01 -1.21 7.72
CA LYS A 21 4.56 0.10 8.06
C LYS A 21 4.35 1.11 6.94
N ALA A 22 4.51 0.69 5.69
CA ALA A 22 4.28 1.54 4.53
C ALA A 22 2.81 2.00 4.45
N LEU A 23 1.85 1.08 4.59
CA LEU A 23 0.43 1.37 4.62
C LEU A 23 0.08 2.36 5.75
N LYS A 24 0.60 2.12 6.96
CA LYS A 24 0.42 3.03 8.11
C LYS A 24 1.00 4.43 7.87
N SER A 25 2.07 4.54 7.09
CA SER A 25 2.71 5.83 6.81
C SER A 25 1.92 6.70 5.83
N VAL A 26 0.97 6.12 5.08
CA VAL A 26 0.21 6.81 4.02
C VAL A 26 -1.30 6.84 4.27
N THR A 27 -1.75 6.60 5.50
CA THR A 27 -3.18 6.63 5.88
C THR A 27 -3.84 8.01 5.71
N PHE A 28 -3.08 9.04 5.36
CA PHE A 28 -3.56 10.39 5.06
C PHE A 28 -4.02 10.56 3.60
N ALA A 29 -3.75 9.59 2.72
CA ALA A 29 -4.20 9.63 1.34
C ALA A 29 -5.69 9.27 1.23
N ASP A 30 -6.38 9.88 0.27
CA ASP A 30 -7.78 9.58 -0.02
C ASP A 30 -7.94 8.19 -0.67
N GLU A 31 -6.91 7.76 -1.42
CA GLU A 31 -6.86 6.47 -2.10
C GLU A 31 -5.48 5.83 -1.96
N ILE A 32 -5.45 4.53 -1.69
CA ILE A 32 -4.22 3.73 -1.65
C ILE A 32 -4.38 2.55 -2.60
N VAL A 33 -3.49 2.45 -3.59
CA VAL A 33 -3.45 1.36 -4.58
C VAL A 33 -2.20 0.53 -4.35
N VAL A 34 -2.37 -0.75 -3.98
CA VAL A 34 -1.26 -1.70 -3.85
C VAL A 34 -1.15 -2.52 -5.14
N VAL A 35 0.02 -2.48 -5.76
CA VAL A 35 0.32 -3.25 -6.97
C VAL A 35 1.35 -4.32 -6.63
N ASP A 36 0.87 -5.55 -6.46
CA ASP A 36 1.73 -6.70 -6.19
C ASP A 36 2.41 -7.22 -7.46
N MET A 37 3.75 -7.22 -7.47
CA MET A 37 4.58 -7.73 -8.55
C MET A 37 4.87 -9.24 -8.38
N HIS A 38 3.80 -10.03 -8.22
CA HIS A 38 3.82 -11.48 -8.04
C HIS A 38 4.65 -11.94 -6.82
N SER A 39 4.30 -11.44 -5.63
CA SER A 39 4.95 -11.90 -4.41
C SER A 39 4.67 -13.39 -4.13
N THR A 40 5.67 -14.07 -3.60
CA THR A 40 5.61 -15.49 -3.18
C THR A 40 5.52 -15.66 -1.67
N ASP A 41 5.54 -14.55 -0.92
CA ASP A 41 5.47 -14.50 0.53
C ASP A 41 4.06 -14.09 1.01
N THR A 42 3.93 -13.59 2.24
CA THR A 42 2.64 -13.17 2.79
C THR A 42 2.21 -11.75 2.44
N THR A 43 2.94 -11.04 1.55
CA THR A 43 2.66 -9.65 1.15
C THR A 43 1.19 -9.44 0.74
N GLN A 44 0.61 -10.34 -0.06
CA GLN A 44 -0.78 -10.22 -0.49
C GLN A 44 -1.80 -10.34 0.65
N LYS A 45 -1.46 -11.06 1.72
CA LYS A 45 -2.33 -11.17 2.90
C LYS A 45 -2.33 -9.86 3.68
N ILE A 46 -1.14 -9.25 3.84
CA ILE A 46 -0.98 -7.95 4.50
C ILE A 46 -1.66 -6.82 3.69
N ALA A 47 -1.64 -6.89 2.36
CA ALA A 47 -2.34 -5.91 1.53
C ALA A 47 -3.88 -5.95 1.65
N LYS A 48 -4.45 -7.06 2.15
CA LYS A 48 -5.91 -7.30 2.23
C LYS A 48 -6.47 -7.21 3.66
N SER A 49 -5.61 -6.98 4.66
CA SER A 49 -5.99 -6.86 6.07
C SER A 49 -6.35 -5.42 6.43
#